data_AF-A0A3P7IJ56-F1
#
_entry.id   AF-A0A3P7IJ56-F1
#
_cell.length_a   1.000
_cell.length_b   1.000
_cell.length_c   1.000
_cell.angle_alpha   90.00
_cell.angle_beta   90.00
_cell.angle_gamma   90.00
#
_symmetry.space_group_name_H-M   'P 1'
#
loop_
_entity.id
_entity.type
_entity.pdbx_description
1 polymer ?
#
loop_
_entity_poly.entity_id
_entity_poly.type
_entity_poly.pdbx_seq_one_letter_code
_entity_poly.pdbx_strand_id
1 'polypeptide(L)'
;MSDKILKTVKKIMQEMALPAEKTPQKVTIVGAGAVGMACAYSMLQQGVCTELCLVDTVENKVKGEMMDLQHGQAFTGRCIIQADTSELIFWPRYDYRHKK
;
A
#
# COMPACT_ATOMS: atom_id res chain seq x y z
N MET A 1 31.28 -14.66 -5.81
CA MET A 1 30.85 -13.32 -6.29
C MET A 1 29.49 -12.93 -5.70
N SER A 2 28.55 -13.87 -5.63
CA SER A 2 27.18 -13.67 -5.13
C SER A 2 27.07 -13.29 -3.64
N ASP A 3 27.92 -13.84 -2.77
CA ASP A 3 27.83 -13.56 -1.32
C ASP A 3 28.24 -12.13 -0.93
N LYS A 4 29.16 -11.53 -1.70
CA LYS A 4 29.53 -10.12 -1.53
C LYS A 4 28.36 -9.21 -1.89
N ILE A 5 27.62 -9.53 -2.95
CA ILE A 5 26.44 -8.78 -3.38
C ILE A 5 25.35 -8.89 -2.30
N LEU A 6 25.07 -10.08 -1.78
CA LEU A 6 24.10 -10.26 -0.68
C LEU A 6 24.49 -9.51 0.60
N LYS A 7 25.79 -9.51 0.96
CA LYS A 7 26.27 -8.76 2.14
C LYS A 7 26.11 -7.26 1.97
N THR A 8 26.39 -6.75 0.77
CA THR A 8 26.24 -5.33 0.46
C THR A 8 24.77 -4.92 0.44
N VAL A 9 23.89 -5.73 -0.15
CA VAL A 9 22.44 -5.47 -0.14
C VAL A 9 21.89 -5.47 1.29
N LYS A 10 22.25 -6.46 2.12
CA LYS A 10 21.84 -6.49 3.54
C LYS A 10 22.34 -5.28 4.34
N LYS A 11 23.54 -4.79 4.03
CA LYS A 11 24.12 -3.62 4.70
C LYS A 11 23.45 -2.32 4.27
N ILE A 12 23.00 -2.22 3.01
CA ILE A 12 22.22 -1.09 2.50
C ILE A 12 20.80 -1.10 3.08
N MET A 13 20.21 -2.30 3.24
CA MET A 13 18.86 -2.47 3.77
C MET A 13 18.77 -2.39 5.31
N GLN A 14 19.88 -2.29 6.03
CA GLN A 14 19.85 -2.09 7.48
C GLN A 14 19.41 -0.65 7.80
N GLU A 15 18.11 -0.48 8.04
CA GLU A 15 17.53 0.76 8.55
C GLU A 15 18.06 1.07 9.96
N MET A 16 18.74 2.21 10.12
CA MET A 16 18.95 2.88 11.41
C MET A 16 17.75 3.79 11.69
N ALA A 17 16.65 3.19 12.12
CA ALA A 17 15.62 3.86 12.91
C ALA A 17 14.65 2.78 13.41
N LEU A 18 14.34 2.81 14.69
CA LEU A 18 13.12 2.15 15.17
C LEU A 18 11.97 2.76 14.36
N PRO A 19 11.15 1.98 13.65
CA PRO A 19 9.98 2.55 12.99
C PRO A 19 9.16 3.19 14.10
N ALA A 20 9.02 4.53 14.06
CA ALA A 20 8.04 5.20 14.88
C ALA A 20 6.72 4.46 14.67
N GLU A 21 5.99 4.14 15.74
CA GLU A 21 4.63 3.60 15.64
C GLU A 21 3.76 4.65 14.94
N LYS A 22 3.81 4.68 13.60
CA LYS A 22 2.80 5.34 12.81
C LYS A 22 1.61 4.42 12.87
N THR A 23 0.58 4.84 13.59
CA THR A 23 -0.75 4.25 13.45
C THR A 23 -1.07 4.17 11.96
N PRO A 24 -1.24 2.97 11.39
CA PRO A 24 -1.46 2.86 9.96
C PRO A 24 -2.78 3.55 9.62
N GLN A 25 -2.70 4.62 8.83
CA GLN A 25 -3.87 5.29 8.26
C GLN A 25 -4.32 4.46 7.06
N LYS A 26 -4.92 3.30 7.37
CA LYS A 26 -5.46 2.37 6.39
C LYS A 26 -6.87 2.79 6.02
N VAL A 27 -7.09 3.08 4.74
CA VAL A 27 -8.39 3.41 4.17
C VAL A 27 -8.77 2.33 3.16
N THR A 28 -10.02 1.89 3.20
CA THR A 28 -10.56 0.94 2.22
C THR A 28 -11.72 1.60 1.49
N ILE A 29 -11.70 1.52 0.16
CA ILE A 29 -12.74 2.04 -0.72
C ILE A 29 -13.40 0.85 -1.42
N VAL A 30 -14.70 0.71 -1.19
CA VAL A 30 -15.53 -0.31 -1.82
C VAL A 30 -16.24 0.31 -3.03
N GLY A 31 -15.94 -0.21 -4.21
CA GLY A 31 -16.39 0.24 -5.51
C GLY A 31 -15.37 1.14 -6.21
N ALA A 32 -14.65 0.60 -7.19
CA ALA A 32 -13.74 1.33 -8.09
C ALA A 32 -14.53 1.99 -9.25
N GLY A 33 -15.65 2.63 -8.94
CA GLY A 33 -16.38 3.50 -9.87
C GLY A 33 -15.76 4.89 -9.95
N ALA A 34 -16.33 5.78 -10.78
CA ALA A 34 -15.84 7.16 -10.91
C ALA A 34 -15.78 7.90 -9.55
N VAL A 35 -16.77 7.68 -8.67
CA VAL A 35 -16.80 8.29 -7.34
C VAL A 35 -15.71 7.71 -6.43
N GLY A 36 -15.60 6.38 -6.36
CA GLY A 36 -14.59 5.71 -5.52
C GLY A 36 -13.16 6.08 -5.93
N MET A 37 -12.88 6.13 -7.23
CA MET A 37 -11.58 6.55 -7.75
C MET A 37 -11.29 8.03 -7.51
N ALA A 38 -12.27 8.92 -7.65
CA ALA A 38 -12.10 10.33 -7.32
C ALA A 38 -11.75 10.55 -5.83
N CYS A 39 -12.41 9.79 -4.94
CA CYS A 39 -12.08 9.77 -3.52
C CYS A 39 -10.67 9.22 -3.26
N ALA A 40 -10.31 8.09 -3.88
CA ALA A 40 -8.99 7.48 -3.75
C ALA A 40 -7.87 8.45 -4.16
N TYR A 41 -8.03 9.10 -5.31
CA TYR A 41 -7.07 10.04 -5.85
C TYR A 41 -6.91 11.28 -4.96
N SER A 42 -8.04 11.82 -4.47
CA SER A 42 -8.03 12.97 -3.56
C SER A 42 -7.31 12.65 -2.24
N MET A 43 -7.55 11.47 -1.67
CA MET A 43 -6.89 11.03 -0.43
C MET A 43 -5.38 10.79 -0.62
N LEU A 44 -4.96 10.26 -1.77
CA LEU A 44 -3.56 10.08 -2.12
C LEU A 44 -2.87 11.43 -2.33
N GLN A 45 -3.49 12.34 -3.07
CA GLN A 45 -2.93 13.67 -3.36
C GLN A 45 -2.79 14.52 -2.09
N GLN A 46 -3.75 14.43 -1.16
CA GLN A 46 -3.71 15.13 0.12
C GLN A 46 -2.79 14.46 1.16
N GLY A 47 -2.30 13.24 0.89
CA GLY A 47 -1.43 12.50 1.81
C GLY A 47 -2.11 12.04 3.10
N VAL A 48 -3.43 11.81 3.06
CA VAL A 48 -4.26 11.47 4.24
C VAL A 48 -4.11 10.01 4.65
N CYS A 49 -3.79 9.13 3.69
CA CYS A 49 -3.68 7.69 3.89
C CYS A 49 -2.25 7.20 3.65
N THR A 50 -1.81 6.25 4.49
CA THR A 50 -0.54 5.54 4.33
C THR A 50 -0.74 4.17 3.69
N GLU A 51 -1.97 3.64 3.76
CA GLU A 51 -2.37 2.40 3.08
C GLU A 51 -3.77 2.60 2.50
N LEU A 52 -3.94 2.28 1.21
CA LEU A 52 -5.20 2.38 0.49
C LEU A 52 -5.55 1.02 -0.12
N CYS A 53 -6.73 0.51 0.21
CA CYS A 53 -7.26 -0.74 -0.35
C CYS A 53 -8.46 -0.44 -1.26
N LEU A 54 -8.42 -0.91 -2.50
CA LEU A 54 -9.54 -0.88 -3.43
C LEU A 54 -10.22 -2.25 -3.47
N VAL A 55 -11.54 -2.27 -3.35
CA VAL A 55 -12.35 -3.48 -3.49
C VAL A 55 -13.41 -3.25 -4.55
N ASP A 56 -13.50 -4.11 -5.56
CA ASP A 56 -14.57 -4.08 -6.56
C ASP A 56 -14.91 -5.53 -6.97
N THR A 57 -16.07 -5.76 -7.56
CA THR A 57 -16.46 -7.08 -8.07
C THR A 57 -15.71 -7.44 -9.35
N VAL A 58 -15.23 -6.44 -10.10
CA VAL A 58 -14.55 -6.65 -11.39
C VAL A 58 -13.02 -6.63 -11.22
N GLU A 59 -12.40 -7.81 -11.16
CA GLU A 59 -10.94 -7.99 -10.90
C GLU A 59 -10.05 -7.19 -11.84
N ASN A 60 -10.28 -7.31 -13.15
CA ASN A 60 -9.45 -6.64 -14.16
C ASN A 60 -9.53 -5.11 -14.03
N LYS A 61 -10.69 -4.60 -13.63
CA LYS A 61 -10.91 -3.17 -13.43
C LYS A 61 -10.16 -2.70 -12.19
N VAL A 62 -10.40 -3.30 -11.03
CA VAL A 62 -9.77 -2.86 -9.77
C VAL A 62 -8.24 -2.97 -9.82
N LYS A 63 -7.71 -3.99 -10.50
CA LYS A 63 -6.27 -4.15 -10.74
C LYS A 63 -5.73 -3.08 -11.68
N GLY A 64 -6.47 -2.72 -12.73
CA GLY A 64 -6.13 -1.63 -13.64
C GLY A 64 -6.04 -0.29 -12.91
N GLU A 65 -7.07 0.03 -12.12
CA GLU A 65 -7.13 1.25 -11.31
C GLU A 65 -6.02 1.30 -10.26
N MET A 66 -5.71 0.17 -9.60
CA MET A 66 -4.59 0.07 -8.66
C MET A 66 -3.25 0.40 -9.35
N MET A 67 -3.00 -0.14 -10.53
CA MET A 67 -1.76 0.12 -11.28
C MET A 67 -1.66 1.59 -11.68
N ASP A 68 -2.78 2.22 -12.05
CA ASP A 68 -2.82 3.64 -12.38
C ASP A 68 -2.42 4.50 -11.17
N LEU A 69 -3.02 4.22 -10.00
CA LEU A 69 -2.65 4.93 -8.77
C LEU A 69 -1.19 4.67 -8.34
N GLN A 70 -0.67 3.45 -8.54
CA GLN A 70 0.73 3.11 -8.25
C GLN A 70 1.70 3.86 -9.16
N HIS A 71 1.40 4.00 -10.44
CA HIS A 71 2.20 4.84 -11.35
C HIS A 71 2.14 6.32 -10.94
N GLY A 72 0.98 6.77 -10.47
CA GLY A 72 0.80 8.11 -9.90
C GLY A 72 1.58 8.36 -8.60
N GLN A 73 2.01 7.32 -7.88
CA GLN A 73 2.73 7.49 -6.61
C GLN A 73 4.05 8.24 -6.72
N ALA A 74 4.66 8.31 -7.91
CA ALA A 74 5.84 9.14 -8.14
C ALA A 74 5.60 10.62 -7.79
N PHE A 75 4.33 11.06 -7.83
CA PHE A 75 3.91 12.45 -7.59
C PHE A 75 3.18 12.66 -6.26
N THR A 76 2.92 11.58 -5.51
CA THR A 76 2.22 11.62 -4.23
C THR A 76 3.12 11.14 -3.08
N GLY A 77 2.68 11.31 -1.84
CA GLY A 77 3.40 10.74 -0.68
C GLY A 77 3.47 9.22 -0.72
N ARG A 78 4.35 8.63 0.11
CA ARG A 78 4.50 7.17 0.25
C ARG A 78 3.21 6.57 0.81
N CYS A 79 2.44 5.89 -0.04
CA CYS A 79 1.24 5.15 0.33
C CYS A 79 1.32 3.72 -0.22
N ILE A 80 0.88 2.72 0.54
CA ILE A 80 0.81 1.34 0.08
C ILE A 80 -0.57 1.14 -0.55
N ILE A 81 -0.63 0.86 -1.86
CA ILE A 81 -1.91 0.65 -2.56
C ILE A 81 -2.08 -0.83 -2.87
N GLN A 82 -3.21 -1.40 -2.44
CA GLN A 82 -3.61 -2.78 -2.64
C GLN A 82 -5.00 -2.84 -3.30
N ALA A 83 -5.26 -3.90 -4.06
CA ALA A 83 -6.57 -4.18 -4.64
C ALA A 83 -6.90 -5.67 -4.57
N ASP A 84 -8.17 -5.98 -4.31
CA ASP A 84 -8.69 -7.36 -4.29
C ASP A 84 -10.18 -7.34 -4.69
N THR A 85 -10.69 -8.48 -5.10
CA THR A 85 -12.11 -8.71 -5.38
C THR A 85 -12.86 -9.30 -4.20
N SER A 86 -12.13 -9.85 -3.23
CA SER A 86 -12.69 -10.53 -2.06
C SER A 86 -12.59 -9.66 -0.81
N GLU A 87 -13.55 -9.79 0.11
CA GLU A 87 -13.53 -9.12 1.41
C GLU A 87 -12.38 -9.57 2.33
N LEU A 88 -11.44 -10.40 1.85
CA LEU A 88 -10.32 -10.92 2.64
C LEU A 88 -9.24 -9.87 2.98
N ILE A 89 -9.27 -8.67 2.39
CA ILE A 89 -8.44 -7.54 2.86
C ILE A 89 -9.01 -6.87 4.13
N PHE A 90 -10.26 -7.20 4.52
CA PHE A 90 -10.96 -6.54 5.62
C PHE A 90 -10.36 -6.87 6.99
N TRP A 91 -9.55 -7.92 7.09
CA TRP A 91 -8.92 -8.27 8.36
C TRP A 91 -7.55 -7.62 8.54
N PRO A 92 -7.28 -7.05 9.73
CA PRO A 92 -6.00 -6.42 10.01
C PRO A 92 -4.92 -7.48 9.86
N ARG A 93 -3.91 -7.16 9.04
CA ARG A 93 -2.62 -7.84 9.06
C ARG A 93 -1.99 -7.49 10.42
N TYR A 94 -2.49 -8.12 11.49
CA TYR A 94 -1.83 -8.15 12.78
C TYR A 94 -0.51 -8.87 12.56
N ASP A 95 0.52 -8.08 12.27
CA ASP A 95 1.87 -8.60 12.15
C ASP A 95 2.34 -8.99 13.55
N TYR A 96 2.17 -10.27 13.89
CA TYR A 96 2.74 -10.87 15.10
C TYR A 96 4.29 -11.00 15.01
N ARG A 97 4.96 -10.53 13.95
CA ARG A 97 6.41 -10.70 13.77
C ARG A 97 7.31 -9.77 14.60
N HIS A 98 6.78 -9.10 15.62
CA HIS A 98 7.60 -8.35 16.59
C HIS A 98 7.32 -8.65 18.07
N LYS A 99 6.85 -9.86 18.41
CA LYS A 99 6.96 -10.39 19.78
C LYS A 99 7.64 -11.76 19.80
N LYS A 100 8.96 -11.77 19.65
CA LYS A 100 9.91 -12.61 20.41
C LYS A 100 11.27 -11.94 20.42
#